data_AF-A0AAW5ZGE3-F1
#
_entry.id   AF-A0AAW5ZGE3-F1
#
_cell.length_a   1.000
_cell.length_b   1.000
_cell.length_c   1.000
_cell.angle_alpha   90.00
_cell.angle_beta   90.00
_cell.angle_gamma   90.00
#
_symmetry.space_group_name_H-M   'P 1'
#
loop_
_entity.id
_entity.type
_entity.pdbx_description
1 polymer ?
#
loop_
_entity_poly.entity_id
_entity_poly.type
_entity_poly.pdbx_seq_one_letter_code
_entity_poly.pdbx_strand_id
1 'polypeptide(L)' 'MSGKRISREKLTIKKMIDLYQAKCPQASAEPEHYETLFTYAQKRLDKCVFGEEKPACKQCPVHCYQPAKREEMKQIMRWA' A
#
# COMPACT_ATOMS: atom_id res chain seq x y z
N MET A 1 9.36 6.53 15.51
CA MET A 1 8.65 5.26 15.77
C MET A 1 7.27 5.39 15.17
N SER A 2 6.94 4.62 14.12
CA SER A 2 5.59 4.64 13.53
C SER A 2 4.64 3.94 14.50
N GLY A 3 3.48 4.55 14.80
CA GLY A 3 2.57 4.00 15.79
C GLY A 3 1.85 2.71 15.32
N LYS A 4 0.96 2.19 16.18
CA LYS A 4 0.32 0.87 16.00
C LYS A 4 -0.56 0.85 14.74
N ARG A 5 -1.28 1.95 14.47
CA ARG A 5 -2.14 2.07 13.28
C ARG A 5 -1.33 2.02 12.00
N ILE A 6 -0.27 2.82 11.91
CA ILE A 6 0.59 2.89 10.72
C ILE A 6 1.31 1.56 10.49
N SER A 7 1.80 0.94 11.56
CA SER A 7 2.45 -0.37 11.48
C SER A 7 1.49 -1.46 10.97
N ARG A 8 0.23 -1.44 11.42
CA ARG A 8 -0.81 -2.35 10.91
C ARG A 8 -1.09 -2.11 9.42
N GLU A 9 -1.23 -0.84 9.00
CA GLU A 9 -1.46 -0.50 7.59
C GLU A 9 -0.31 -0.98 6.69
N LYS A 10 0.95 -0.82 7.13
CA LYS A 10 2.13 -1.35 6.42
C LYS A 10 2.05 -2.87 6.25
N LEU A 11 1.74 -3.59 7.33
CA LEU A 11 1.62 -5.05 7.29
C LEU A 11 0.48 -5.51 6.38
N THR A 12 -0.68 -4.84 6.44
CA THR A 12 -1.82 -5.14 5.58
C THR A 12 -1.46 -4.95 4.10
N ILE A 13 -0.85 -3.83 3.73
CA ILE A 13 -0.44 -3.57 2.35
C ILE A 13 0.61 -4.61 1.89
N LYS A 14 1.58 -4.97 2.73
CA LYS A 14 2.56 -6.00 2.40
C LYS A 14 1.89 -7.32 2.04
N LYS A 15 0.99 -7.80 2.89
CA LYS A 15 0.26 -9.06 2.65
C LYS A 15 -0.59 -9.01 1.39
N MET A 16 -1.26 -7.88 1.11
CA MET A 16 -2.05 -7.72 -0.10
C MET A 16 -1.17 -7.75 -1.36
N ILE A 17 -0.01 -7.08 -1.34
CA ILE A 17 0.97 -7.09 -2.43
C ILE A 17 1.50 -8.52 -2.65
N ASP A 18 1.94 -9.19 -1.59
CA ASP A 18 2.51 -10.55 -1.68
C ASP A 18 1.47 -11.54 -2.22
N LEU A 19 0.22 -11.44 -1.77
CA LEU A 19 -0.88 -12.27 -2.26
C LEU A 19 -1.18 -12.00 -3.75
N TYR A 20 -1.20 -10.72 -4.14
CA TYR A 20 -1.43 -10.32 -5.53
C TYR A 20 -0.31 -10.83 -6.45
N GLN A 21 0.94 -10.62 -6.07
CA GLN A 21 2.09 -11.10 -6.83
C GLN A 21 2.07 -12.62 -7.01
N ALA A 22 1.72 -13.37 -5.96
CA ALA A 22 1.78 -14.82 -5.98
C ALA A 22 0.63 -15.49 -6.77
N LYS A 23 -0.55 -14.86 -6.82
CA LYS A 23 -1.79 -15.54 -7.24
C LYS A 23 -2.59 -14.80 -8.32
N CYS A 24 -2.28 -13.55 -8.62
CA CYS A 24 -3.00 -12.80 -9.64
C CYS A 24 -2.42 -13.12 -11.04
N PRO A 25 -3.22 -13.63 -12.00
CA PRO A 25 -2.72 -13.95 -13.35
C PRO A 25 -2.22 -12.73 -14.14
N GLN A 26 -2.67 -11.55 -13.75
CA GLN A 26 -2.39 -10.24 -14.34
C GLN A 26 -1.38 -9.44 -13.50
N ALA A 27 -0.67 -10.13 -12.59
CA ALA A 27 0.52 -9.62 -11.95
C ALA A 27 1.66 -9.48 -12.97
N SER A 28 2.44 -8.40 -12.86
CA SER A 28 3.76 -8.31 -13.49
C SER A 28 4.65 -9.49 -13.06
N ALA A 29 5.47 -9.98 -13.99
CA ALA A 29 6.44 -11.05 -13.72
C ALA A 29 7.65 -10.57 -12.91
N GLU A 30 7.90 -9.26 -12.85
CA GLU A 30 9.06 -8.65 -12.19
C GLU A 30 8.85 -8.51 -10.67
N PRO A 31 9.57 -9.28 -9.82
CA PRO A 31 9.39 -9.21 -8.37
C PRO A 31 9.82 -7.88 -7.75
N GLU A 32 10.88 -7.27 -8.28
CA GLU A 32 11.49 -6.02 -7.77
C GLU A 32 10.51 -4.84 -7.86
N HIS A 33 9.57 -4.92 -8.79
CA HIS A 33 8.52 -3.93 -8.97
C HIS A 33 7.60 -3.84 -7.74
N TYR A 34 7.22 -4.98 -7.17
CA TYR A 34 6.37 -5.05 -5.96
C TYR A 34 7.12 -4.63 -4.70
N GLU A 35 8.41 -4.96 -4.61
CA GLU A 35 9.27 -4.49 -3.51
C GLU A 35 9.42 -2.96 -3.55
N THR A 36 9.60 -2.40 -4.74
CA THR A 36 9.67 -0.95 -4.95
C THR A 36 8.34 -0.29 -4.59
N LEU A 37 7.21 -0.88 -5.00
CA LEU A 37 5.86 -0.41 -4.68
C LEU A 37 5.59 -0.43 -3.17
N PHE A 38 5.99 -1.50 -2.49
CA PHE A 38 5.84 -1.62 -1.05
C PHE A 38 6.73 -0.60 -0.32
N THR A 39 7.99 -0.46 -0.72
CA THR A 39 8.92 0.53 -0.16
C THR A 39 8.38 1.95 -0.32
N TYR A 40 7.79 2.26 -1.48
CA TYR A 40 7.11 3.52 -1.72
C TYR A 40 5.93 3.72 -0.75
N ALA A 41 5.04 2.73 -0.61
CA ALA A 41 3.89 2.80 0.28
C ALA A 41 4.32 3.01 1.75
N GLN A 42 5.37 2.33 2.20
CA GLN A 42 5.94 2.50 3.54
C GLN A 42 6.40 3.94 3.78
N LYS A 43 7.22 4.50 2.87
CA LYS A 43 7.72 5.89 2.98
C LYS A 43 6.58 6.91 3.08
N ARG A 44 5.47 6.68 2.38
CA ARG A 44 4.29 7.56 2.43
C ARG A 44 3.48 7.38 3.72
N LEU A 45 3.38 6.16 4.24
CA LEU A 45 2.73 5.88 5.51
C LEU A 45 3.50 6.45 6.70
N ASP A 46 4.83 6.42 6.67
CA ASP A 46 5.68 7.03 7.72
C ASP A 46 5.54 8.55 7.80
N LYS A 47 5.17 9.18 6.68
CA LYS A 47 4.91 10.62 6.57
C LYS A 47 3.41 10.94 6.59
N CYS A 48 2.57 10.02 7.07
CA CYS A 48 1.13 10.26 7.10
C CYS A 48 0.79 11.38 8.08
N VAL A 49 0.12 12.41 7.58
CA VAL A 49 -0.32 13.57 8.39
C VAL A 49 -1.32 13.19 9.49
N PHE A 50 -2.05 12.09 9.31
CA PHE A 50 -3.03 11.60 10.28
C PHE A 50 -2.41 10.63 11.30
N GLY A 51 -1.22 10.09 11.04
CA GLY A 51 -0.55 9.15 11.94
C GLY A 51 -1.49 8.06 12.46
N GLU A 52 -1.71 8.04 13.77
CA GLU A 52 -2.58 7.07 14.45
C GLU A 52 -4.07 7.26 14.20
N GLU A 53 -4.49 8.47 13.87
CA GLU A 53 -5.89 8.81 13.52
C GLU A 53 -6.18 8.52 12.03
N LYS A 54 -5.25 7.89 11.32
CA LYS A 54 -5.41 7.56 9.90
C LYS A 54 -6.68 6.71 9.66
N PRO A 55 -7.65 7.23 8.88
CA PRO A 55 -8.78 6.43 8.43
C PRO A 55 -8.34 5.40 7.38
N ALA A 56 -9.23 4.45 7.07
CA ALA A 56 -9.00 3.51 5.98
C ALA A 56 -8.63 4.24 4.67
N CYS A 57 -7.74 3.66 3.86
CA CYS A 57 -7.26 4.31 2.63
C CYS A 57 -8.38 4.76 1.67
N LYS A 58 -9.50 4.02 1.61
CA LYS A 58 -10.70 4.37 0.82
C LYS A 58 -11.37 5.68 1.28
N GLN A 59 -11.28 5.99 2.56
CA GLN A 59 -11.91 7.15 3.21
C GLN A 59 -10.89 8.26 3.53
N CYS A 60 -9.64 8.10 3.09
CA CYS A 60 -8.58 9.05 3.39
C CYS A 60 -8.85 10.38 2.65
N PRO A 61 -9.03 11.50 3.37
CA PRO A 61 -9.39 12.78 2.75
C PRO A 61 -8.22 13.38 1.95
N VAL A 62 -6.98 12.96 2.24
CA VAL A 62 -5.79 13.36 1.48
C VAL A 62 -5.34 12.28 0.53
N HIS A 63 -4.80 12.70 -0.60
CA HIS A 63 -4.29 11.80 -1.61
C HIS A 63 -2.78 11.62 -1.47
N CYS A 64 -2.39 10.57 -0.72
CA CYS A 64 -1.01 10.34 -0.32
C CYS A 64 -0.16 9.57 -1.34
N TYR A 65 -0.71 9.08 -2.45
CA TYR A 65 0.06 8.37 -3.49
C TYR A 65 0.01 9.15 -4.80
N GLN A 66 1.09 9.08 -5.57
CA GLN A 66 1.09 9.57 -6.96
C GLN A 66 0.02 8.84 -7.77
N PRO A 67 -0.63 9.49 -8.74
CA PRO A 67 -1.78 8.93 -9.46
C PRO A 67 -1.55 7.51 -10.02
N ALA A 68 -0.41 7.27 -10.66
CA ALA A 68 -0.08 5.94 -11.20
C ALA A 68 0.06 4.87 -10.11
N LYS A 69 0.86 5.13 -9.08
CA LYS A 69 1.07 4.22 -7.94
C LYS A 69 -0.20 3.99 -7.11
N ARG A 70 -1.07 4.99 -7.06
CA ARG A 70 -2.39 4.87 -6.45
C ARG A 70 -3.26 3.88 -7.20
N GLU A 71 -3.34 4.00 -8.52
CA GLU A 71 -4.25 3.16 -9.30
C GLU A 71 -3.82 1.71 -9.24
N GLU A 72 -2.52 1.50 -9.37
CA GLU A 72 -1.88 0.21 -9.12
C GLU A 72 -2.23 -0.37 -7.73
N MET A 73 -2.14 0.45 -6.68
CA MET A 73 -2.45 -0.01 -5.33
C MET A 73 -3.93 -0.26 -5.10
N LYS A 74 -4.82 0.48 -5.76
CA LYS A 74 -6.25 0.14 -5.76
C LYS A 74 -6.52 -1.19 -6.45
N GLN A 75 -5.86 -1.48 -7.58
CA GLN A 75 -6.00 -2.75 -8.28
C GLN A 75 -5.61 -3.91 -7.36
N ILE A 76 -4.45 -3.80 -6.70
CA ILE A 76 -3.98 -4.79 -5.73
C ILE A 76 -4.97 -4.95 -4.57
N MET A 77 -5.34 -3.85 -3.91
CA MET A 77 -6.28 -3.87 -2.77
C MET A 77 -7.70 -4.34 -3.13
N ARG A 78 -8.11 -4.23 -4.40
CA ARG A 78 -9.42 -4.70 -4.88
C ARG A 78 -9.42 -6.20 -5.16
N TRP A 79 -8.28 -6.74 -5.57
CA TRP A 79 -8.14 -8.14 -5.93
C TRP A 79 -7.80 -9.03 -4.72
N ALA A 80 -6.95 -8.54 -3.82
CA ALA A 80 -6.48 -9.26 -2.62
C ALA A 80 -7.49 -9.22 -1.47
#